data_AF-A0A256YW50-F1
#
_entry.id   AF-A0A256YW50-F1
#
_cell.length_a   1.000
_cell.length_b   1.000
_cell.length_c   1.000
_cell.angle_alpha   90.00
_cell.angle_beta   90.00
_cell.angle_gamma   90.00
#
_symmetry.space_group_name_H-M   'P 1'
#
loop_
_entity.id
_entity.type
_entity.pdbx_description
1 polymer ?
#
loop_
_entity_poly.entity_id
_entity_poly.type
_entity_poly.pdbx_seq_one_letter_code
_entity_poly.pdbx_strand_id
1 'polypeptide(L)'
;MGLCSNSLFKYNVIKNNDYAFWIQGSRGNTLYLNDIIGNTAAFDKVTDLGMSFTEQNNTWDNGWGKGNYWSDYQGQDTNGDWIGDTNLPHNGVDNYPLMGPYN
;
A
#
# COMPACT_ATOMS: atom_id res chain seq x y z
N MET A 1 17.96 -14.20 -0.47
CA MET A 1 16.99 -13.16 -0.05
C MET A 1 16.51 -13.52 1.35
N GLY A 2 16.59 -12.59 2.30
CA GLY A 2 16.00 -12.78 3.63
C GLY A 2 14.52 -12.43 3.57
N LEU A 3 13.67 -13.22 4.21
CA LEU A 3 12.25 -12.90 4.38
C LEU A 3 12.13 -11.82 5.47
N CYS A 4 11.33 -10.78 5.22
CA CYS A 4 11.09 -9.72 6.18
C CYS A 4 9.71 -9.92 6.84
N SER A 5 9.67 -9.91 8.17
CA SER A 5 8.43 -10.04 8.93
C SER A 5 8.38 -9.07 10.10
N ASN A 6 7.17 -8.63 10.46
CA ASN A 6 6.92 -7.70 11.58
C ASN A 6 7.66 -6.36 11.45
N SER A 7 7.90 -5.90 10.22
CA SER A 7 8.51 -4.59 9.96
C SER A 7 7.46 -3.51 9.74
N LEU A 8 7.85 -2.26 10.03
CA LEU A 8 6.99 -1.08 9.91
C LEU A 8 7.55 -0.13 8.86
N PHE A 9 6.76 0.15 7.82
CA PHE A 9 7.07 1.09 6.75
C PHE A 9 6.09 2.26 6.79
N LYS A 10 6.56 3.43 7.21
CA LYS A 10 5.74 4.65 7.28
C LYS A 10 6.54 5.91 7.02
N TYR A 11 5.86 6.97 6.57
CA TYR A 11 6.44 8.29 6.31
C TYR A 11 7.50 8.31 5.21
N ASN A 12 7.37 7.42 4.22
CA ASN A 12 8.27 7.38 3.07
C ASN A 12 7.63 8.03 1.84
N VAL A 13 8.46 8.64 0.99
CA VAL A 13 8.07 9.02 -0.37
C VAL A 13 8.68 8.01 -1.33
N ILE A 14 7.83 7.18 -1.93
CA ILE A 14 8.22 6.09 -2.82
C ILE A 14 7.77 6.46 -4.22
N LYS A 15 8.70 6.95 -5.04
CA LYS A 15 8.36 7.55 -6.33
C LYS A 15 9.26 7.12 -7.49
N ASN A 16 8.67 7.05 -8.68
CA ASN A 16 9.34 6.85 -9.96
C ASN A 16 10.23 5.59 -10.02
N ASN A 17 9.74 4.48 -9.47
CA ASN A 17 10.36 3.16 -9.58
C ASN A 17 9.51 2.23 -10.46
N ASP A 18 10.09 1.14 -10.94
CA ASP A 18 9.32 0.10 -11.62
C ASP A 18 8.26 -0.51 -10.68
N TYR A 19 8.64 -0.77 -9.42
CA TYR A 19 7.75 -1.25 -8.37
C TYR A 19 7.90 -0.36 -7.12
N ALA A 20 6.79 0.04 -6.49
CA ALA A 20 6.85 0.73 -5.21
C ALA A 20 7.31 -0.21 -4.09
N PHE A 21 6.79 -1.44 -4.07
CA PHE A 21 7.22 -2.49 -3.15
C PHE A 21 7.48 -3.81 -3.86
N TRP A 22 8.66 -4.39 -3.62
CA TRP A 22 8.96 -5.78 -3.98
C TRP A 22 8.74 -6.68 -2.77
N ILE A 23 7.56 -7.29 -2.65
CA ILE A 23 7.20 -8.14 -1.50
C ILE A 23 7.16 -9.61 -1.93
N GLN A 24 8.20 -10.35 -1.60
CA GLN A 24 8.30 -11.78 -1.90
C GLN A 24 8.50 -12.60 -0.61
N GLY A 25 7.50 -13.41 -0.27
CA GLY A 25 7.50 -14.25 0.94
C GLY A 25 7.57 -13.47 2.27
N SER A 26 7.43 -12.14 2.24
CA SER A 26 7.54 -11.26 3.41
C SER A 26 6.15 -11.00 3.98
N ARG A 27 5.97 -11.32 5.26
CA ARG A 27 4.64 -11.43 5.89
C ARG A 27 4.51 -10.66 7.19
N GLY A 28 3.30 -10.20 7.51
CA GLY A 28 3.03 -9.53 8.78
C GLY A 28 3.72 -8.18 8.92
N ASN A 29 4.02 -7.52 7.80
CA ASN A 29 4.54 -6.15 7.81
C ASN A 29 3.37 -5.16 7.85
N THR A 30 3.63 -3.97 8.37
CA THR A 30 2.65 -2.88 8.45
C THR A 30 3.15 -1.70 7.64
N LEU A 31 2.32 -1.23 6.69
CA LEU A 31 2.64 -0.18 5.73
C LEU A 31 1.55 0.89 5.73
N TYR A 32 1.84 2.08 6.25
CA TYR A 32 0.86 3.18 6.28
C TYR A 32 1.53 4.56 6.20
N LEU A 33 0.75 5.59 5.83
CA LEU A 33 1.18 6.99 5.74
C LEU A 33 2.46 7.14 4.88
N ASN A 34 2.51 6.42 3.76
CA ASN A 34 3.53 6.57 2.72
C ASN A 34 2.91 7.27 1.50
N ASP A 35 3.73 8.01 0.76
CA ASP A 35 3.36 8.64 -0.50
C ASP A 35 3.89 7.82 -1.68
N ILE A 36 3.00 7.16 -2.40
CA ILE A 36 3.34 6.23 -3.48
C ILE A 36 2.99 6.89 -4.81
N ILE A 37 4.01 7.38 -5.53
CA ILE A 37 3.83 8.35 -6.62
C ILE A 37 4.53 7.90 -7.91
N GLY A 38 3.76 7.71 -8.99
CA GLY A 38 4.34 7.54 -10.33
C GLY A 38 5.24 6.31 -10.49
N ASN A 39 5.02 5.26 -9.69
CA ASN A 39 5.67 3.97 -9.90
C ASN A 39 4.93 3.20 -11.02
N THR A 40 5.63 2.40 -11.82
CA THR A 40 4.99 1.63 -12.91
C THR A 40 3.98 0.62 -12.37
N ALA A 41 4.30 0.00 -11.22
CA ALA A 41 3.37 -0.82 -10.45
C ALA A 41 3.50 -0.52 -8.95
N ALA A 42 2.39 -0.66 -8.22
CA ALA A 42 2.39 -0.60 -6.75
C ALA A 42 3.25 -1.73 -6.15
N PHE A 43 3.21 -2.92 -6.74
CA PHE A 43 3.94 -4.08 -6.27
C PHE A 43 4.03 -5.16 -7.34
N ASP A 44 4.96 -6.10 -7.14
CA ASP A 44 5.01 -7.32 -7.92
C ASP A 44 3.87 -8.26 -7.49
N LYS A 45 2.99 -8.58 -8.44
CA LYS A 45 1.80 -9.42 -8.22
C LYS A 45 2.11 -10.92 -8.32
N VAL A 46 3.28 -11.28 -8.85
CA VAL A 46 3.73 -12.66 -8.99
C VAL A 46 4.89 -12.87 -8.04
N THR A 47 4.81 -13.86 -7.16
CA THR A 47 6.00 -14.27 -6.41
C THR A 47 6.64 -15.47 -7.10
N ASP A 48 7.97 -15.53 -7.14
CA ASP A 48 8.72 -16.72 -7.57
C ASP A 48 8.40 -17.97 -6.72
N LEU A 49 7.68 -17.78 -5.61
CA LEU A 49 7.21 -18.84 -4.71
C LEU A 49 5.80 -19.35 -5.06
N GLY A 50 5.19 -18.87 -6.15
CA GLY A 50 3.84 -19.26 -6.57
C GLY A 50 2.72 -18.78 -5.63
N MET A 51 3.04 -17.89 -4.70
CA MET A 51 2.05 -17.22 -3.84
C MET A 51 1.53 -15.94 -4.48
N SER A 52 0.25 -15.65 -4.27
CA SER A 52 -0.33 -14.34 -4.58
C SER A 52 0.17 -13.28 -3.59
N PHE A 53 0.36 -12.05 -4.06
CA PHE A 53 0.70 -10.90 -3.22
C PHE A 53 -0.24 -10.72 -2.02
N THR A 54 -1.52 -11.02 -2.20
CA THR A 54 -2.55 -10.94 -1.15
C THR A 54 -2.42 -12.02 -0.08
N GLU A 55 -1.72 -13.13 -0.34
CA GLU A 55 -1.54 -14.24 0.61
C GLU A 55 -0.44 -13.98 1.64
N GLN A 56 0.23 -12.82 1.56
CA GLN A 56 1.36 -12.50 2.41
C GLN A 56 0.96 -11.83 3.74
N ASN A 57 -0.33 -11.60 4.00
CA ASN A 57 -0.84 -11.07 5.29
C ASN A 57 -0.12 -9.79 5.78
N ASN A 58 0.12 -8.83 4.89
CA ASN A 58 0.61 -7.51 5.28
C ASN A 58 -0.57 -6.57 5.54
N THR A 59 -0.40 -5.63 6.47
CA THR A 59 -1.41 -4.61 6.82
C THR A 59 -1.06 -3.31 6.13
N TRP A 60 -2.04 -2.69 5.48
CA TRP A 60 -1.86 -1.48 4.64
C TRP A 60 -2.45 -0.22 5.26
N ASP A 61 -2.73 -0.28 6.56
CA ASP A 61 -3.23 0.83 7.37
C ASP A 61 -2.61 0.81 8.78
N ASN A 62 -2.87 1.86 9.54
CA ASN A 62 -2.35 2.04 10.89
C ASN A 62 -3.20 1.41 12.00
N GLY A 63 -4.24 0.63 11.67
CA GLY A 63 -5.24 0.09 12.59
C GLY A 63 -6.33 1.08 13.00
N TRP A 64 -6.27 2.32 12.50
CA TRP A 64 -7.17 3.43 12.84
C TRP A 64 -7.76 4.10 11.59
N GLY A 65 -7.88 3.35 10.50
CA GLY A 65 -8.48 3.85 9.26
C GLY A 65 -7.63 4.84 8.48
N LYS A 66 -6.29 4.76 8.57
CA LYS A 66 -5.38 5.53 7.71
C LYS A 66 -4.37 4.63 7.03
N GLY A 67 -4.48 4.55 5.70
CA GLY A 67 -3.61 3.81 4.81
C GLY A 67 -2.54 4.70 4.20
N ASN A 68 -2.33 4.57 2.89
CA ASN A 68 -1.28 5.24 2.14
C ASN A 68 -1.87 6.21 1.12
N TYR A 69 -1.09 7.21 0.70
CA TYR A 69 -1.43 8.01 -0.47
C TYR A 69 -0.93 7.30 -1.73
N TRP A 70 -1.79 7.23 -2.74
CA TRP A 70 -1.48 6.62 -4.03
C TRP A 70 -1.81 7.61 -5.13
N SER A 71 -0.83 7.99 -5.94
CA SER A 71 -1.04 8.98 -7.01
C SER A 71 -2.05 8.53 -8.07
N ASP A 72 -2.28 7.22 -8.18
CA ASP A 72 -3.21 6.62 -9.13
C ASP A 72 -4.58 6.29 -8.53
N TYR A 73 -4.81 6.54 -7.23
CA TYR A 73 -6.11 6.33 -6.61
C TYR A 73 -7.12 7.36 -7.14
N GLN A 74 -8.20 6.86 -7.74
CA GLN A 74 -9.28 7.66 -8.35
C GLN A 74 -10.61 7.53 -7.60
N GLY A 75 -10.59 7.04 -6.36
CA GLY A 75 -11.79 7.00 -5.52
C GLY A 75 -12.19 8.39 -5.01
N GLN A 76 -13.28 8.41 -4.25
CA GLN A 76 -13.90 9.63 -3.72
C GLN A 76 -13.98 9.55 -2.21
N ASP A 77 -13.77 10.68 -1.54
CA ASP A 77 -14.15 10.89 -0.15
C ASP A 77 -15.55 11.49 -0.11
N THR A 78 -16.49 10.71 0.40
CA THR A 78 -17.92 11.03 0.47
C THR A 78 -18.33 11.55 1.85
N ASN A 79 -17.48 11.38 2.86
CA ASN A 79 -17.79 11.67 4.25
C ASN A 79 -16.97 12.88 4.80
N GLY A 80 -15.93 13.31 4.08
CA GLY A 80 -15.10 14.48 4.37
C GLY A 80 -13.96 14.24 5.38
N ASP A 81 -13.54 12.99 5.61
CA ASP A 81 -12.49 12.63 6.58
C ASP A 81 -11.07 12.55 5.98
N TRP A 82 -10.92 12.89 4.69
CA TRP A 82 -9.69 12.81 3.91
C TRP A 82 -9.22 11.38 3.60
N ILE A 83 -10.09 10.39 3.82
CA ILE A 83 -9.90 8.99 3.44
C ILE A 83 -10.86 8.67 2.29
N GLY A 84 -10.38 7.86 1.36
CA GLY A 84 -11.19 7.43 0.23
C GLY A 84 -12.24 6.38 0.63
N ASP A 85 -13.48 6.57 0.18
CA ASP A 85 -14.64 5.70 0.46
C ASP A 85 -15.04 4.76 -0.70
N THR A 86 -14.51 4.98 -1.91
CA THR A 86 -14.89 4.24 -3.13
C THR A 86 -13.69 3.65 -3.85
N ASN A 87 -13.90 2.70 -4.78
CA ASN A 87 -12.79 1.98 -5.44
C ASN A 87 -11.87 1.23 -4.45
N LEU A 88 -12.47 0.68 -3.39
CA LEU A 88 -11.79 -0.04 -2.32
C LEU A 88 -11.91 -1.57 -2.49
N PRO A 89 -10.93 -2.34 -1.98
CA PRO A 89 -9.61 -1.87 -1.55
C PRO A 89 -8.79 -1.39 -2.76
N HIS A 90 -8.13 -0.24 -2.65
CA HIS A 90 -7.23 0.26 -3.69
C HIS A 90 -6.07 -0.71 -3.89
N ASN A 91 -5.75 -0.99 -5.16
CA ASN A 91 -4.82 -2.04 -5.57
C ASN A 91 -5.15 -3.44 -5.01
N GLY A 92 -6.32 -3.68 -4.43
CA GLY A 92 -6.66 -4.93 -3.78
C GLY A 92 -6.12 -5.08 -2.35
N VAL A 93 -5.50 -4.04 -1.77
CA VAL A 93 -4.85 -4.13 -0.44
C VAL A 93 -5.15 -2.99 0.53
N ASP A 94 -5.37 -1.77 0.06
CA ASP A 94 -5.56 -0.61 0.93
C ASP A 94 -7.03 -0.22 1.02
N ASN A 95 -7.65 -0.43 2.19
CA ASN A 95 -9.05 -0.05 2.44
C ASN A 95 -9.20 1.39 2.92
N TYR A 96 -8.10 2.09 3.21
CA TYR A 96 -8.12 3.44 3.77
C TYR A 96 -7.14 4.37 3.03
N PRO A 97 -7.19 4.44 1.69
CA PRO A 97 -6.28 5.29 0.91
C PRO A 97 -6.50 6.77 1.28
N LEU A 98 -5.40 7.50 1.42
CA LEU A 98 -5.44 8.94 1.71
C LEU A 98 -5.83 9.72 0.45
N MET A 99 -6.65 10.76 0.59
CA MET A 99 -7.06 11.63 -0.53
C MET A 99 -5.97 12.61 -0.99
N GLY A 100 -4.89 12.75 -0.22
CA GLY A 100 -3.75 13.58 -0.57
C GLY A 100 -2.46 13.05 0.03
N PRO A 101 -1.29 13.54 -0.44
CA PRO A 101 0.00 13.21 0.13
C PRO A 101 0.04 13.50 1.63
N TYR A 102 0.78 12.67 2.37
CA TYR A 102 0.98 12.84 3.80
C TYR A 102 2.10 13.86 4.12
N ASN A 103 3.14 13.95 3.27
CA ASN A 103 4.26 14.91 3.41
C ASN A 103 4.10 16.17 2.57
#